data_AF-A0A942S6C1-F1
#
_entry.id   AF-A0A942S6C1-F1
#
_cell.length_a   1.000
_cell.length_b   1.000
_cell.length_c   1.000
_cell.angle_alpha   90.00
_cell.angle_beta   90.00
_cell.angle_gamma   90.00
#
_symmetry.space_group_name_H-M   'P 1'
#
loop_
_entity.id
_entity.type
_entity.pdbx_description
1 polymer ?
#
loop_
_entity_poly.entity_id
_entity_poly.type
_entity_poly.pdbx_seq_one_letter_code
_entity_poly.pdbx_strand_id
1 'polypeptide(L)' 'MAEKKWEVTKVRYCDHVGHEVAFETEVVYPNDFLPDLPRVTARRCSNAKECNLFDKPTCAWCGTNPNHAPL' A
#
# COMPACT_ATOMS: atom_id res chain seq x y z
N MET A 1 12.48 -14.75 -11.84
CA MET A 1 11.07 -14.59 -11.38
C MET A 1 10.84 -13.09 -11.20
N ALA A 2 9.60 -12.60 -11.35
CA ALA A 2 9.32 -11.19 -11.06
C ALA A 2 9.41 -10.96 -9.54
N GLU A 3 10.14 -9.92 -9.12
CA GLU A 3 10.31 -9.57 -7.72
C GLU A 3 9.19 -8.64 -7.27
N LYS A 4 8.56 -8.92 -6.13
CA LYS A 4 7.54 -8.04 -5.53
C LYS A 4 8.10 -7.39 -4.29
N LYS A 5 7.99 -6.07 -4.20
CA LYS A 5 8.50 -5.28 -3.07
C LYS A 5 7.50 -4.21 -2.66
N TRP A 6 7.36 -4.01 -1.35
CA TRP A 6 6.66 -2.86 -0.80
C TRP A 6 7.66 -1.73 -0.55
N GLU A 7 7.43 -0.58 -1.17
CA GLU A 7 8.28 0.60 -1.03
C GLU A 7 7.55 1.72 -0.29
N VAL A 8 8.20 2.29 0.73
CA VAL A 8 7.63 3.40 1.49
C VAL A 8 7.72 4.67 0.65
N THR A 9 6.57 5.19 0.26
CA THR A 9 6.45 6.40 -0.55
C THR A 9 6.33 7.65 0.33
N LYS A 10 5.70 7.53 1.51
CA LYS A 10 5.46 8.66 2.42
C LYS A 10 5.22 8.20 3.85
N VAL A 11 5.48 9.06 4.83
CA VAL A 11 5.05 8.85 6.23
C VAL A 11 4.16 10.01 6.65
N ARG A 12 3.05 9.73 7.34
CA ARG A 12 2.14 10.74 7.91
C ARG A 12 1.52 10.25 9.21
N TYR A 13 1.17 11.18 10.09
CA TYR A 13 0.32 10.89 11.23
C TYR A 13 -1.11 10.56 10.77
N CYS A 14 -1.73 9.54 11.36
CA CYS A 14 -3.09 9.11 11.08
C CYS A 14 -3.98 9.29 12.31
N ASP A 15 -4.96 10.19 12.22
CA ASP A 15 -5.89 10.47 13.32
C ASP A 15 -6.78 9.27 13.68
N HIS A 16 -7.02 8.33 12.75
CA HIS A 16 -7.83 7.14 13.02
C HIS A 16 -7.19 6.14 13.99
N VAL A 17 -5.86 6.12 14.06
CA VAL A 17 -5.08 5.18 14.86
C VAL A 17 -4.13 5.86 15.86
N GLY A 18 -4.04 7.19 15.81
CA GLY A 18 -3.33 8.00 16.81
C GLY A 18 -1.80 7.87 16.74
N HIS A 19 -1.24 7.48 15.58
CA HIS A 19 0.19 7.35 15.39
C HIS A 19 0.60 7.53 13.92
N GLU A 20 1.90 7.56 13.67
CA GLU A 20 2.47 7.68 12.32
C GLU A 20 2.34 6.38 11.51
N VAL A 21 1.81 6.50 10.30
CA VAL A 21 1.69 5.40 9.35
C VAL A 21 2.51 5.69 8.10
N ALA A 22 3.11 4.64 7.53
CA ALA A 22 3.82 4.72 6.27
C ALA A 22 2.87 4.35 5.12
N PHE A 23 2.85 5.13 4.06
CA PHE A 23 2.23 4.77 2.79
C PHE A 23 3.20 3.92 2.00
N GLU A 24 2.77 2.71 1.67
CA GLU A 24 3.53 1.69 0.98
C GLU A 24 2.92 1.44 -0.40
N THR A 25 3.77 1.33 -1.41
CA THR A 25 3.39 0.94 -2.77
C THR A 25 4.00 -0.42 -3.08
N GLU A 26 3.17 -1.38 -3.50
CA GLU A 26 3.65 -2.67 -4.00
C GLU A 26 4.07 -2.51 -5.46
N VAL A 27 5.37 -2.70 -5.72
CA VAL A 27 5.96 -2.66 -7.05
C VAL A 27 6.42 -4.06 -7.43
N VAL A 28 6.08 -4.47 -8.65
CA VAL A 28 6.54 -5.72 -9.23
C VAL A 28 7.58 -5.40 -10.30
N TYR A 29 8.82 -5.76 -10.01
CA TYR A 29 9.94 -5.65 -10.93
C TYR A 29 9.97 -6.90 -11.82
N PRO A 30 9.96 -6.72 -13.15
CA PRO A 30 10.15 -7.84 -14.06
C PRO A 30 11.55 -8.40 -13.94
N ASN A 31 11.73 -9.62 -14.45
CA ASN A 31 13.06 -10.24 -14.50
C ASN A 31 13.96 -9.43 -15.45
N ASP A 32 15.27 -9.34 -15.19
CA ASP A 32 16.18 -8.45 -15.93
C ASP A 32 16.21 -8.67 -17.46
N PHE A 33 15.83 -9.86 -17.92
CA PHE A 33 15.78 -10.21 -19.34
C PHE A 33 14.45 -9.88 -20.04
N LEU A 34 13.42 -9.48 -19.30
CA LEU A 34 12.13 -9.08 -19.86
C LEU A 34 12.13 -7.56 -20.10
N PRO A 35 11.64 -7.08 -21.26
CA PRO A 35 11.58 -5.65 -21.57
C PRO A 35 10.45 -4.90 -20.85
N ASP A 36 9.74 -5.56 -19.93
CA ASP A 36 8.67 -4.96 -19.15
C ASP A 36 9.18 -3.86 -18.21
N LEU A 37 8.32 -2.91 -17.90
CA LEU A 37 8.58 -1.90 -16.87
C LEU A 37 8.09 -2.37 -15.49
N PRO A 38 8.68 -1.86 -14.39
CA PRO A 38 8.12 -2.06 -13.06
C PRO A 38 6.68 -1.59 -13.01
N ARG A 39 5.79 -2.43 -12.45
CA ARG A 39 4.36 -2.13 -12.34
C ARG A 39 3.92 -2.00 -10.89
N VAL A 40 3.07 -1.03 -10.62
CA VAL A 40 2.42 -0.89 -9.31
C VAL A 40 1.22 -1.83 -9.26
N THR A 41 1.15 -2.70 -8.26
CA THR A 41 0.02 -3.65 -8.09
C THR A 41 -0.90 -3.31 -6.94
N ALA A 42 -0.42 -2.61 -5.92
CA ALA A 42 -1.22 -2.21 -4.77
C ALA A 42 -0.62 -0.98 -4.08
N ARG A 43 -1.46 -0.28 -3.31
CA ARG A 43 -1.06 0.80 -2.40
C ARG A 43 -1.82 0.66 -1.09
N ARG A 44 -1.18 0.90 0.04
CA ARG A 44 -1.81 0.84 1.37
C ARG A 44 -1.01 1.63 2.40
N CYS A 45 -1.58 1.90 3.57
CA CYS A 45 -0.81 2.31 4.74
C CYS A 45 -0.25 1.10 5.51
N SER A 46 0.81 1.28 6.29
CA SER A 46 1.45 0.25 7.12
C SER A 46 0.48 -0.38 8.11
N ASN A 47 -0.45 0.41 8.65
CA ASN A 47 -1.49 -0.04 9.58
C ASN A 47 -2.71 -0.67 8.88
N ALA A 48 -2.68 -0.86 7.55
CA ALA A 48 -3.81 -1.36 6.78
C ALA A 48 -4.26 -2.76 7.23
N LYS A 49 -3.32 -3.64 7.62
CA LYS A 49 -3.67 -4.99 8.09
C LYS A 49 -4.53 -4.94 9.35
N GLU A 50 -4.08 -4.18 10.34
CA GLU A 50 -4.81 -4.01 11.61
C GLU A 50 -6.14 -3.29 11.39
N CYS A 51 -6.15 -2.18 10.63
CA CYS A 51 -7.39 -1.47 10.34
C CYS A 51 -8.43 -2.30 9.59
N ASN A 52 -8.01 -3.27 8.76
CA ASN A 52 -8.91 -4.20 8.08
C ASN A 52 -9.41 -5.35 8.97
N LEU A 53 -8.67 -5.70 10.03
CA LEU A 53 -9.09 -6.70 11.02
C LEU A 53 -10.16 -6.16 11.97
N PHE A 54 -10.14 -4.85 12.23
CA PHE A 54 -11.13 -4.16 13.05
C PHE A 54 -12.18 -3.47 12.16
N ASP A 55 -13.26 -2.96 12.75
CA ASP A 55 -14.43 -2.30 12.13
C ASP A 55 -14.10 -1.00 11.32
N LYS A 56 -12.89 -0.85 10.80
CA LYS A 56 -12.41 0.27 9.97
C LYS A 56 -12.02 -0.12 8.53
N PRO A 57 -12.67 -1.10 7.84
CA PRO A 57 -12.32 -1.44 6.46
C PRO A 57 -12.69 -0.33 5.45
N THR A 58 -13.50 0.65 5.87
CA THR A 58 -13.86 1.83 5.07
C THR A 58 -12.74 2.87 4.98
N CYS A 59 -11.63 2.70 5.72
CA CYS A 59 -10.52 3.63 5.71
C CYS A 59 -9.96 3.80 4.30
N ALA A 60 -9.85 5.06 3.87
CA ALA A 60 -9.36 5.46 2.55
C ALA A 60 -7.95 4.90 2.23
N TRP A 61 -7.13 4.67 3.25
CA TRP A 61 -5.73 4.26 3.09
C TRP A 61 -5.48 2.76 3.32
N CYS A 62 -6.52 1.98 3.64
CA CYS A 62 -6.37 0.55 3.91
C CYS A 62 -6.16 -0.32 2.67
N GLY A 63 -6.21 0.27 1.47
CA GLY A 63 -6.02 -0.44 0.19
C GLY A 63 -7.17 -1.37 -0.21
N THR A 64 -8.19 -1.50 0.63
CA THR A 64 -9.38 -2.33 0.46
C THR A 64 -10.64 -1.52 0.14
N ASN A 65 -10.60 -0.20 0.29
CA ASN A 65 -11.71 0.68 -0.03
C ASN A 65 -11.81 0.88 -1.57
N PRO A 66 -12.84 0.37 -2.25
CA PRO A 66 -12.96 0.48 -3.71
C PRO A 66 -13.28 1.91 -4.18
N ASN A 67 -13.79 2.77 -3.29
CA ASN A 67 -14.14 4.16 -3.60
C ASN A 67 -12.94 5.11 -3.47
N HIS A 68 -11.78 4.62 -3.05
CA HIS A 68 -10.60 5.44 -2.87
C HIS A 68 -9.37 4.76 -3.47
N ALA A 69 -8.77 5.39 -4.47
CA ALA A 69 -7.43 5.02 -4.90
C ALA A 69 -6.45 5.53 -3.83
N PRO A 70 -5.77 4.67 -3.08
CA PRO A 70 -4.76 5.12 -2.12
C PRO A 70 -3.65 5.84 -2.91
N LEU A 71 -3.29 7.05 -2.48
CA LEU A 71 -2.26 7.88 -3.13
C LEU A 71 -0.88 7.23 -3.05
#